data_AF-A0A9D7II65-F1
#
_entry.id   AF-A0A9D7II65-F1
#
_cell.length_a   1.000
_cell.length_b   1.000
_cell.length_c   1.000
_cell.angle_alpha   90.00
_cell.angle_beta   90.00
_cell.angle_gamma   90.00
#
_symmetry.space_group_name_H-M   'P 1'
#
loop_
_entity.id
_entity.type
_entity.pdbx_description
1 polymer ?
#
loop_
_entity_poly.entity_id
_entity_poly.type
_entity_poly.pdbx_seq_one_letter_code
_entity_poly.pdbx_strand_id
1 'polypeptide(L)'
;MNQEEFSTQLENAYKEALKQADLIVANAEQLKLSTEAELSEAKKIRMNAELEAEKMVHEYFNLRQEQFMEAARTELLRNLTRNHLEDGKSIDEIKNWLKVNESFIIDIKTILERVAMIRSKNAEALEMEGNPKVTYENKGRGGNVCFQNDKTRFNLWWEFAGGDALVILDIPTEKQWVARTNISLEDRKKVIIFIAEQIIKDQMSGSGTYIVGENVITFYK
;
A
#
# COMPACT_ATOMS: atom_id res chain seq x y z
N MET A 1 -72.17 16.72 -31.63
CA MET A 1 -71.31 17.80 -31.13
C MET A 1 -71.24 18.83 -32.23
N ASN A 2 -71.80 20.01 -31.99
CA ASN A 2 -71.71 21.11 -32.97
C ASN A 2 -70.32 21.77 -32.86
N GLN A 3 -69.95 22.58 -33.86
CA GLN A 3 -68.64 23.22 -33.94
C GLN A 3 -68.36 24.18 -32.76
N GLU A 4 -69.41 24.80 -32.21
CA GLU A 4 -69.33 25.72 -31.07
C GLU A 4 -69.00 24.98 -29.77
N GLU A 5 -69.68 23.86 -29.49
CA GLU A 5 -69.42 23.00 -28.33
C GLU A 5 -67.97 22.51 -28.30
N PHE A 6 -67.44 22.09 -29.46
CA PHE A 6 -66.05 21.67 -29.58
C PHE A 6 -65.08 22.83 -29.32
N SER A 7 -65.36 24.02 -29.85
CA SER A 7 -64.55 25.22 -29.60
C SER A 7 -64.53 25.61 -28.12
N THR A 8 -65.67 25.56 -27.44
CA THR A 8 -65.78 25.85 -26.00
C THR A 8 -65.04 24.80 -25.16
N GLN A 9 -65.14 23.51 -25.51
CA GLN A 9 -64.39 22.45 -24.83
C GLN A 9 -62.87 22.65 -24.99
N LEU A 10 -62.42 23.02 -26.18
CA LEU A 10 -61.02 23.28 -26.47
C LEU A 10 -60.51 24.51 -25.70
N GLU A 11 -61.27 25.61 -25.67
CA GLU A 11 -60.92 26.80 -24.88
C GLU A 11 -60.83 26.49 -23.38
N ASN A 12 -61.75 25.69 -22.85
CA ASN A 12 -61.74 25.26 -21.45
C ASN A 12 -60.52 24.38 -21.15
N ALA A 13 -60.19 23.43 -22.03
CA ALA A 13 -59.00 22.59 -21.91
C ALA A 13 -57.71 23.42 -21.95
N TYR A 14 -57.63 24.45 -22.81
CA TYR A 14 -56.49 25.37 -22.84
C TYR A 14 -56.37 26.19 -21.56
N LYS A 15 -57.48 26.72 -21.02
CA LYS A 15 -57.50 27.45 -19.75
C LYS A 15 -57.08 26.56 -18.58
N GLU A 16 -57.51 25.31 -18.56
CA GLU A 16 -57.12 24.34 -17.54
C GLU A 16 -55.64 23.98 -17.64
N ALA A 17 -55.13 23.74 -18.86
CA ALA A 17 -53.72 23.48 -19.10
C ALA A 17 -52.83 24.65 -18.68
N LEU A 18 -53.24 25.90 -18.97
CA LEU A 18 -52.52 27.10 -18.52
C LEU A 18 -52.48 27.21 -17.00
N LYS A 19 -53.61 26.98 -16.30
CA LYS A 19 -53.65 26.96 -14.83
C LYS A 19 -52.76 25.86 -14.24
N GLN A 20 -52.74 24.69 -14.85
CA GLN A 20 -51.85 23.60 -14.43
C GLN A 20 -50.37 23.96 -14.66
N ALA A 21 -50.05 24.60 -15.78
CA ALA A 21 -48.69 25.08 -16.06
C ALA A 21 -48.24 26.13 -15.02
N ASP A 22 -49.10 27.11 -14.70
CA ASP A 22 -48.83 28.13 -13.68
C ASP A 22 -48.60 27.49 -12.29
N LEU A 23 -49.40 26.49 -11.93
CA LEU A 23 -49.24 25.75 -10.68
C LEU A 23 -47.92 24.96 -10.65
N ILE A 24 -47.53 24.34 -11.76
CA ILE A 24 -46.24 23.63 -11.87
C ILE A 24 -45.07 24.61 -11.71
N VAL A 25 -45.13 25.79 -12.35
CA VAL A 25 -44.10 26.81 -12.24
C VAL A 25 -43.98 27.31 -10.79
N ALA A 26 -45.10 27.63 -10.15
CA ALA A 26 -45.12 28.06 -8.75
C ALA A 26 -44.53 27.00 -7.79
N ASN A 27 -44.90 25.73 -7.98
CA ASN A 27 -44.36 24.62 -7.19
C ASN A 27 -42.86 24.42 -7.44
N ALA A 28 -42.40 24.56 -8.69
CA ALA A 28 -40.98 24.45 -9.05
C ALA A 28 -40.16 25.59 -8.44
N GLU A 29 -40.68 26.81 -8.41
CA GLU A 29 -40.06 27.95 -7.74
C GLU A 29 -39.98 27.75 -6.23
N GLN A 30 -41.04 27.27 -5.59
CA GLN A 30 -41.03 26.96 -4.17
C GLN A 30 -40.03 25.86 -3.81
N LEU A 31 -39.97 24.79 -4.61
CA LEU A 31 -39.00 23.71 -4.44
C LEU A 31 -37.56 24.19 -4.65
N LYS A 32 -37.34 25.07 -5.62
CA LYS A 32 -36.03 25.69 -5.84
C LYS A 32 -35.59 26.51 -4.61
N LEU A 33 -36.49 27.32 -4.05
CA LEU A 33 -36.18 28.11 -2.86
C LEU A 33 -35.88 27.23 -1.64
N SER A 34 -36.64 26.14 -1.43
CA SER A 34 -36.39 25.22 -0.32
C SER A 34 -35.07 24.46 -0.48
N THR A 35 -34.77 23.99 -1.69
CA THR A 35 -33.52 23.27 -1.99
C THR A 35 -32.30 24.19 -1.91
N GLU A 36 -32.41 25.46 -2.29
CA GLU A 36 -31.36 26.47 -2.10
C GLU A 36 -31.09 26.74 -0.62
N ALA A 37 -32.14 26.81 0.21
CA ALA A 37 -32.00 26.96 1.66
C ALA A 37 -31.33 25.73 2.30
N GLU A 38 -31.77 24.52 1.95
CA GLU A 38 -31.17 23.27 2.41
C GLU A 38 -29.69 23.15 2.00
N LEU A 39 -29.36 23.50 0.75
CA LEU A 39 -27.99 23.50 0.26
C LEU A 39 -27.12 24.51 1.02
N SER A 40 -27.67 25.68 1.36
CA SER A 40 -26.95 26.70 2.12
C SER A 40 -26.63 26.23 3.54
N GLU A 41 -27.57 25.54 4.19
CA GLU A 41 -27.38 25.01 5.55
C GLU A 41 -26.42 23.81 5.53
N ALA A 42 -26.54 22.91 4.55
CA ALA A 42 -25.62 21.79 4.38
C ALA A 42 -24.17 22.28 4.16
N LYS A 43 -23.98 23.35 3.38
CA LYS A 43 -22.65 23.98 3.20
C LYS A 43 -22.10 24.54 4.51
N LYS A 44 -22.94 25.17 5.31
CA LYS A 44 -22.55 25.72 6.62
C LYS A 44 -22.15 24.61 7.61
N ILE A 45 -22.93 23.54 7.67
CA ILE A 45 -22.62 22.37 8.49
C ILE A 45 -21.29 21.76 8.05
N ARG A 46 -21.08 21.58 6.74
CA ARG A 46 -19.81 21.06 6.22
C ARG A 46 -18.62 21.94 6.58
N MET A 47 -18.74 23.26 6.42
CA MET A 47 -17.68 24.21 6.75
C MET A 47 -17.31 24.14 8.25
N ASN A 48 -18.31 24.03 9.13
CA ASN A 48 -18.07 23.88 10.57
C ASN A 48 -17.37 22.56 10.89
N ALA A 49 -17.79 21.45 10.25
CA ALA A 49 -17.16 20.15 10.43
C ALA A 49 -15.70 20.14 9.92
N GLU A 50 -15.42 20.81 8.79
CA GLU A 50 -14.06 20.99 8.27
C GLU A 50 -13.19 21.77 9.26
N LEU A 51 -13.69 22.89 9.80
CA LEU A 51 -12.97 23.69 10.80
C LEU A 51 -12.69 22.93 12.11
N GLU A 52 -13.65 22.13 12.57
CA GLU A 52 -13.46 21.28 13.76
C GLU A 52 -12.45 20.16 13.49
N ALA A 53 -12.52 19.53 12.32
CA ALA A 53 -11.55 18.51 11.92
C ALA A 53 -10.13 19.09 11.83
N GLU A 54 -9.95 20.28 11.24
CA GLU A 54 -8.65 20.95 11.18
C GLU A 54 -8.09 21.25 12.58
N LYS A 55 -8.93 21.72 13.51
CA LYS A 55 -8.53 21.92 14.90
C LYS A 55 -8.09 20.62 15.56
N MET A 56 -8.87 19.55 15.42
CA MET A 56 -8.52 18.24 16.00
C MET A 56 -7.22 17.70 15.42
N VAL A 57 -6.99 17.83 14.11
CA VAL A 57 -5.74 17.42 13.46
C VAL A 57 -4.57 18.24 13.99
N HIS A 58 -4.73 19.56 14.12
CA HIS A 58 -3.69 20.44 14.61
C HIS A 58 -3.34 20.15 16.08
N GLU A 59 -4.35 19.98 16.94
CA GLU A 59 -4.17 19.61 18.34
C GLU A 59 -3.48 18.25 18.46
N TYR A 60 -3.98 17.23 17.75
CA TYR A 60 -3.38 15.89 17.76
C TYR A 60 -1.93 15.91 17.28
N PHE A 61 -1.66 16.63 16.18
CA PHE A 61 -0.31 16.75 15.64
C PHE A 61 0.60 17.46 16.63
N ASN A 62 0.21 18.60 17.19
CA ASN A 62 1.02 19.34 18.14
C ASN A 62 1.25 18.56 19.44
N LEU A 63 0.22 17.92 19.97
CA LEU A 63 0.31 17.08 21.18
C LEU A 63 1.27 15.91 21.00
N ARG A 64 1.38 15.37 19.79
CA ARG A 64 2.22 14.20 19.50
C ARG A 64 3.47 14.52 18.71
N GLN A 65 3.71 15.77 18.35
CA GLN A 65 4.82 16.16 17.50
C GLN A 65 6.15 15.74 18.12
N GLU A 66 6.34 16.01 19.41
CA GLU A 66 7.54 15.62 20.14
C GLU A 66 7.72 14.10 20.17
N GLN A 67 6.64 13.34 20.38
CA GLN A 67 6.67 11.87 20.37
C GLN A 67 7.04 11.33 18.98
N PHE A 68 6.47 11.89 17.91
CA PHE A 68 6.81 11.51 16.54
C PHE A 68 8.25 11.86 16.19
N MET A 69 8.71 13.05 16.57
CA MET A 69 10.10 13.46 16.35
C MET A 69 11.08 12.58 17.11
N GLU A 70 10.77 12.22 18.36
CA GLU A 70 11.62 11.34 19.16
C GLU A 70 11.60 9.90 18.64
N ALA A 71 10.45 9.39 18.20
CA ALA A 71 10.35 8.09 17.54
C ALA A 71 11.13 8.06 16.22
N ALA A 72 10.97 9.07 15.36
CA ALA A 72 11.70 9.20 14.11
C ALA A 72 13.22 9.30 14.34
N ARG A 73 13.64 10.08 15.34
CA ARG A 73 15.04 10.16 15.76
C ARG A 73 15.58 8.81 16.23
N THR A 74 14.81 8.10 17.05
CA THR A 74 15.19 6.78 17.56
C THR A 74 15.35 5.78 16.42
N GLU A 75 14.42 5.74 15.47
CA GLU A 75 14.50 4.87 14.30
C GLU A 75 15.68 5.21 13.39
N LEU A 76 15.96 6.51 13.18
CA LEU A 76 17.14 6.94 12.43
C LEU A 76 18.43 6.49 13.11
N LEU A 77 18.53 6.63 14.43
CA LEU A 77 19.68 6.15 15.20
C LEU A 77 19.81 4.63 15.12
N ARG A 78 18.71 3.87 15.19
CA ARG A 78 18.72 2.41 15.01
C ARG A 78 19.30 2.02 13.65
N ASN A 79 18.84 2.66 12.59
CA ASN A 79 19.29 2.38 11.23
C ASN A 79 20.77 2.73 11.03
N LEU A 80 21.23 3.88 11.54
CA LEU A 80 22.64 4.26 11.45
C LEU A 80 23.53 3.30 12.26
N THR A 81 23.12 2.93 13.47
CA THR A 81 23.84 1.94 14.28
C THR A 81 23.93 0.60 13.57
N ARG A 82 22.84 0.10 12.99
CA ARG A 82 22.83 -1.13 12.19
C ARG A 82 23.85 -1.05 11.05
N ASN A 83 23.79 0.00 10.24
CA ASN A 83 24.68 0.14 9.09
C ASN A 83 26.15 0.15 9.51
N HIS A 84 26.49 0.86 10.59
CA HIS A 84 27.87 0.85 11.09
C HIS A 84 28.32 -0.51 11.65
N LEU A 85 27.42 -1.26 12.30
CA LEU A 85 27.72 -2.63 12.74
C LEU A 85 27.96 -3.56 11.54
N GLU A 86 27.17 -3.43 10.48
CA GLU A 86 27.33 -4.17 9.22
C GLU A 86 28.63 -3.82 8.50
N ASP A 87 29.07 -2.55 8.59
CA ASP A 87 30.38 -2.08 8.10
C ASP A 87 31.57 -2.52 8.98
N GLY A 88 31.31 -3.28 10.06
CA GLY A 88 32.34 -3.80 10.96
C GLY A 88 32.92 -2.79 11.95
N LYS A 89 32.23 -1.67 12.20
CA LYS A 89 32.65 -0.70 13.22
C LYS A 89 32.49 -1.26 14.63
N SER A 90 33.41 -0.88 15.51
CA SER A 90 33.36 -1.25 16.92
C SER A 90 32.26 -0.51 17.68
N ILE A 91 31.79 -1.10 18.78
CA ILE A 91 30.76 -0.49 19.64
C ILE A 91 31.21 0.89 20.16
N ASP A 92 32.49 1.03 20.52
CA ASP A 92 33.04 2.30 21.01
C ASP A 92 33.07 3.39 19.93
N GLU A 93 33.41 3.06 18.68
CA GLU A 93 33.35 4.03 17.58
C GLU A 93 31.93 4.52 17.33
N ILE A 94 30.95 3.61 17.29
CA ILE A 94 29.55 3.94 17.05
C ILE A 94 29.00 4.80 18.19
N LYS A 95 29.30 4.42 19.44
CA LYS A 95 28.95 5.18 20.65
C LYS A 95 29.46 6.61 20.57
N ASN A 96 30.71 6.80 20.16
CA ASN A 96 31.33 8.11 20.03
C ASN A 96 30.75 8.93 18.87
N TRP A 97 30.47 8.31 17.73
CA TRP A 97 29.93 9.00 16.55
C TRP A 97 28.47 9.42 16.72
N LEU A 98 27.62 8.48 17.14
CA LEU A 98 26.18 8.71 17.25
C LEU A 98 25.75 9.28 18.61
N LYS A 99 26.67 9.31 19.59
CA LYS A 99 26.41 9.75 20.97
C LYS A 99 25.24 8.99 21.61
N VAL A 100 25.16 7.69 21.35
CA VAL A 100 24.12 6.78 21.89
C VAL A 100 24.68 5.93 23.03
N ASN A 101 23.79 5.38 23.87
CA ASN A 101 24.20 4.46 24.93
C ASN A 101 24.73 3.15 24.32
N GLU A 102 25.71 2.55 24.99
CA GLU A 102 26.25 1.24 24.64
C GLU A 102 25.18 0.14 24.67
N SER A 103 24.26 0.17 25.63
CA SER A 103 23.16 -0.79 25.71
C SER A 103 22.29 -0.78 24.45
N PHE A 104 22.02 0.39 23.88
CA PHE A 104 21.25 0.54 22.64
C PHE A 104 21.95 -0.14 21.46
N ILE A 105 23.28 -0.04 21.38
CA ILE A 105 24.08 -0.69 20.33
C ILE A 105 24.07 -2.21 20.53
N ILE A 106 24.22 -2.68 21.77
CA ILE A 106 24.19 -4.11 22.12
C ILE A 106 22.83 -4.72 21.77
N ASP A 107 21.73 -4.02 22.05
CA ASP A 107 20.37 -4.48 21.73
C ASP A 107 20.22 -4.68 20.22
N ILE A 108 20.66 -3.72 19.41
CA ILE A 108 20.63 -3.80 17.95
C ILE A 108 21.51 -4.94 17.45
N LYS A 109 22.74 -5.08 17.98
CA LYS A 109 23.66 -6.17 17.63
C LYS A 109 23.03 -7.53 17.92
N THR A 110 22.40 -7.69 19.08
CA THR A 110 21.72 -8.93 19.48
C THR A 110 20.59 -9.28 18.50
N ILE A 111 19.83 -8.28 18.05
CA ILE A 111 18.78 -8.47 17.04
C ILE A 111 19.41 -8.91 15.71
N LEU A 112 20.48 -8.28 15.26
CA LEU A 112 21.18 -8.64 14.02
C LEU A 112 21.72 -10.06 14.07
N GLU A 113 22.36 -10.47 15.17
CA GLU A 113 22.87 -11.83 15.36
C GLU A 113 21.73 -12.86 15.34
N ARG A 114 20.59 -12.54 15.98
CA ARG A 114 19.40 -13.39 15.96
C ARG A 114 18.83 -13.54 14.54
N VAL A 115 18.74 -12.44 13.80
CA VAL A 115 18.26 -12.45 12.40
C VAL A 115 19.25 -13.21 11.52
N ALA A 116 20.55 -13.03 11.68
CA ALA A 116 21.59 -13.75 10.95
C ALA A 116 21.54 -15.26 11.22
N MET A 117 21.32 -15.67 12.48
CA MET A 117 21.12 -17.10 12.81
C MET A 117 19.89 -17.68 12.12
N ILE A 118 18.77 -16.95 12.06
CA ILE A 118 17.56 -17.39 11.35
C ILE A 118 17.83 -17.50 9.85
N ARG A 119 18.49 -16.48 9.27
CA ARG A 119 18.90 -16.49 7.86
C ARG A 119 19.83 -17.66 7.54
N SER A 120 20.83 -17.94 8.39
CA SER A 120 21.76 -19.06 8.24
C SER A 120 21.05 -20.41 8.30
N LYS A 121 20.15 -20.61 9.28
CA LYS A 121 19.35 -21.83 9.37
C LYS A 121 18.43 -22.02 8.15
N ASN A 122 17.88 -20.93 7.63
CA ASN A 122 17.09 -20.98 6.41
C ASN A 122 17.97 -21.25 5.17
N ALA A 123 19.19 -20.69 5.13
CA ALA A 123 20.16 -20.89 4.05
C ALA A 123 20.73 -22.33 4.01
N GLU A 124 21.02 -22.94 5.16
CA GLU A 124 21.39 -24.35 5.25
C GLU A 124 20.22 -25.28 4.86
N ALA A 125 18.97 -24.84 5.07
CA ALA A 125 17.78 -25.55 4.61
C ALA A 125 17.45 -25.33 3.11
N LEU A 126 18.24 -24.50 2.41
CA LEU A 126 18.06 -24.08 1.03
C LEU A 126 19.03 -24.78 0.05
N GLU A 127 19.56 -25.95 0.40
CA GLU A 127 20.12 -26.85 -0.62
C GLU A 127 19.01 -27.32 -1.56
N MET A 128 18.78 -26.53 -2.61
CA MET A 128 17.85 -26.86 -3.68
C MET A 128 18.60 -27.65 -4.77
N GLU A 129 18.05 -28.81 -5.13
CA GLU A 129 18.58 -29.59 -6.25
C GLU A 129 18.52 -28.81 -7.57
N GLY A 130 19.56 -28.96 -8.39
CA GLY A 130 19.53 -28.60 -9.80
C GLY A 130 19.99 -27.18 -10.15
N ASN A 131 21.01 -26.65 -9.47
CA ASN A 131 21.67 -25.38 -9.80
C ASN A 131 20.69 -24.21 -10.03
N PRO A 132 19.93 -23.80 -9.00
CA PRO A 132 18.89 -22.79 -9.14
C PRO A 132 19.48 -21.42 -9.50
N LYS A 133 18.81 -20.72 -10.41
CA LYS A 133 19.19 -19.38 -10.89
C LYS A 133 17.96 -18.49 -11.02
N VAL A 134 18.15 -17.20 -10.71
CA VAL A 134 17.15 -16.15 -10.92
C VAL A 134 17.69 -15.16 -11.94
N THR A 135 16.86 -14.78 -12.90
CA THR A 135 17.17 -13.75 -13.91
C THR A 135 16.04 -12.74 -13.99
N TYR A 136 16.35 -11.53 -14.45
CA TYR A 136 15.44 -10.40 -14.39
C TYR A 136 15.21 -9.81 -15.78
N GLU A 137 13.95 -9.57 -16.13
CA GLU A 137 13.52 -8.82 -17.30
C GLU A 137 12.84 -7.53 -16.81
N ASN A 138 13.36 -6.37 -17.19
CA ASN A 138 12.81 -5.06 -16.81
C ASN A 138 12.06 -4.43 -17.98
N LYS A 139 10.80 -4.03 -17.75
CA LYS A 139 9.90 -3.38 -18.71
C LYS A 139 9.43 -2.00 -18.21
N GLY A 140 10.25 -1.32 -17.42
CA GLY A 140 9.97 -0.01 -16.85
C GLY A 140 9.36 -0.10 -15.46
N ARG A 141 8.04 0.04 -15.33
CA ARG A 141 7.34 0.00 -14.04
C ARG A 141 7.06 -1.40 -13.49
N GLY A 142 7.46 -2.42 -14.25
CA GLY A 142 7.35 -3.82 -13.89
C GLY A 142 8.15 -4.68 -14.84
N GLY A 143 8.00 -5.99 -14.72
CA GLY A 143 8.73 -6.94 -15.52
C GLY A 143 8.57 -8.37 -15.03
N ASN A 144 9.52 -9.23 -15.40
CA ASN A 144 9.49 -10.63 -15.01
C ASN A 144 10.73 -11.03 -14.22
N VAL A 145 10.53 -11.83 -13.18
CA VAL A 145 11.56 -12.60 -12.51
C VAL A 145 11.45 -14.03 -13.02
N CYS A 146 12.50 -14.53 -13.67
CA CYS A 146 12.56 -15.89 -14.19
C CYS A 146 13.36 -16.76 -13.25
N PHE A 147 12.71 -17.75 -12.63
CA PHE A 147 13.37 -18.82 -11.90
C PHE A 147 13.65 -19.99 -12.85
N GLN A 148 14.84 -20.56 -12.75
CA GLN A 148 15.23 -21.76 -13.47
C GLN A 148 16.09 -22.68 -12.60
N ASN A 149 15.86 -23.98 -12.69
CA ASN A 149 16.78 -25.02 -12.25
C ASN A 149 16.88 -26.11 -13.35
N ASP A 150 17.55 -27.21 -13.07
CA ASP A 150 17.72 -28.31 -14.03
C ASP A 150 16.40 -28.99 -14.44
N LYS A 151 15.33 -28.85 -13.65
CA LYS A 151 14.04 -29.54 -13.85
C LYS A 151 12.95 -28.64 -14.42
N THR A 152 12.96 -27.34 -14.14
CA THR A 152 11.87 -26.42 -14.52
C THR A 152 12.36 -25.00 -14.74
N ARG A 153 11.51 -24.22 -15.43
CA ARG A 153 11.66 -22.79 -15.65
C ARG A 153 10.29 -22.13 -15.65
N PHE A 154 10.13 -21.05 -14.88
CA PHE A 154 8.90 -20.27 -14.87
C PHE A 154 9.17 -18.79 -14.58
N ASN A 155 8.22 -17.95 -14.98
CA ASN A 155 8.28 -16.51 -14.81
C ASN A 155 7.26 -16.04 -13.77
N LEU A 156 7.65 -15.04 -12.99
CA LEU A 156 6.83 -14.34 -12.01
C LEU A 156 6.80 -12.87 -12.38
N TRP A 157 5.60 -12.27 -12.40
CA TRP A 157 5.45 -10.86 -12.72
C TRP A 157 5.80 -10.00 -11.51
N TRP A 158 6.54 -8.91 -11.70
CA TRP A 158 6.80 -7.93 -10.66
C TRP A 158 6.40 -6.53 -11.11
N GLU A 159 6.09 -5.67 -10.16
CA GLU A 159 5.85 -4.24 -10.38
C GLU A 159 6.31 -3.38 -9.21
N PHE A 160 6.57 -2.09 -9.46
CA PHE A 160 6.84 -1.14 -8.38
C PHE A 160 5.61 -0.96 -7.50
N ALA A 161 5.82 -1.02 -6.19
CA ALA A 161 4.79 -0.74 -5.22
C ALA A 161 4.70 0.77 -4.93
N GLY A 162 3.70 1.16 -4.13
CA GLY A 162 3.57 2.52 -3.59
C GLY A 162 3.84 2.54 -2.08
N GLY A 163 4.13 3.74 -1.55
CA GLY A 163 4.43 3.94 -0.13
C GLY A 163 5.83 3.43 0.25
N ASP A 164 5.93 2.72 1.37
CA ASP A 164 7.19 2.20 1.90
C ASP A 164 7.64 0.88 1.25
N ALA A 165 6.75 0.23 0.48
CA ALA A 165 7.09 -0.95 -0.30
C ALA A 165 7.81 -0.55 -1.59
N LEU A 166 8.85 -1.30 -1.95
CA LEU A 166 9.65 -1.05 -3.15
C LEU A 166 9.06 -1.78 -4.36
N VAL A 167 8.86 -3.09 -4.23
CA VAL A 167 8.41 -3.99 -5.32
C VAL A 167 7.44 -5.03 -4.78
N ILE A 168 6.45 -5.39 -5.58
CA ILE A 168 5.58 -6.55 -5.37
C ILE A 168 5.86 -7.57 -6.47
N LEU A 169 6.04 -8.82 -6.08
CA LEU A 169 6.23 -9.97 -6.97
C LEU A 169 5.02 -10.90 -6.85
N ASP A 170 4.28 -11.12 -7.94
CA ASP A 170 3.18 -12.09 -7.99
C ASP A 170 3.74 -13.52 -7.94
N ILE A 171 3.21 -14.34 -7.02
CA ILE A 171 3.54 -15.75 -6.88
C ILE A 171 2.28 -16.61 -7.00
N PRO A 172 2.33 -17.80 -7.63
CA PRO A 172 1.20 -18.71 -7.64
C PRO A 172 0.75 -19.08 -6.23
N THR A 173 -0.57 -19.09 -6.02
CA THR A 173 -1.17 -19.67 -4.80
C THR A 173 -0.85 -21.16 -4.71
N GLU A 174 -1.02 -21.76 -3.54
CA GLU A 174 -0.80 -23.21 -3.35
C GLU A 174 -1.58 -24.06 -4.35
N LYS A 175 -2.83 -23.66 -4.65
CA LYS A 175 -3.70 -24.34 -5.63
C LYS A 175 -3.17 -24.25 -7.07
N GLN A 176 -2.47 -23.16 -7.40
CA GLN A 176 -1.93 -22.91 -8.73
C GLN A 176 -0.48 -23.38 -8.89
N TRP A 177 0.21 -23.66 -7.77
CA TRP A 177 1.66 -23.83 -7.74
C TRP A 177 2.13 -24.93 -8.67
N VAL A 178 1.71 -26.17 -8.43
CA VAL A 178 2.16 -27.35 -9.21
C VAL A 178 1.87 -27.17 -10.70
N ALA A 179 0.69 -26.64 -11.03
CA ALA A 179 0.28 -26.41 -12.42
C ALA A 179 1.11 -25.33 -13.13
N ARG A 180 1.52 -24.27 -12.42
CA ARG A 180 2.28 -23.15 -13.01
C ARG A 180 3.80 -23.36 -12.99
N THR A 181 4.34 -24.10 -12.02
CA THR A 181 5.79 -24.19 -11.80
C THR A 181 6.35 -25.58 -12.07
N ASN A 182 5.50 -26.62 -12.13
CA ASN A 182 5.92 -28.03 -12.15
C ASN A 182 6.82 -28.41 -10.95
N ILE A 183 6.66 -27.72 -9.81
CA ILE A 183 7.36 -28.00 -8.56
C ILE A 183 6.36 -28.54 -7.55
N SER A 184 6.80 -29.47 -6.70
CA SER A 184 6.02 -29.99 -5.58
C SER A 184 5.55 -28.86 -4.64
N LEU A 185 4.44 -29.07 -3.94
CA LEU A 185 3.96 -28.11 -2.95
C LEU A 185 4.89 -28.03 -1.73
N GLU A 186 5.58 -29.12 -1.40
CA GLU A 186 6.55 -29.19 -0.30
C GLU A 186 7.75 -28.27 -0.52
N ASP A 187 8.20 -28.14 -1.78
CA ASP A 187 9.32 -27.28 -2.15
C ASP A 187 8.90 -25.83 -2.41
N ARG A 188 7.59 -25.53 -2.45
CA ARG A 188 7.06 -24.18 -2.72
C ARG A 188 7.72 -23.12 -1.85
N LYS A 189 7.72 -23.36 -0.53
CA LYS A 189 8.25 -22.41 0.44
C LYS A 189 9.75 -22.18 0.23
N LYS A 190 10.52 -23.24 -0.05
CA LYS A 190 11.97 -23.14 -0.30
C LYS A 190 12.26 -22.31 -1.54
N VAL A 191 11.57 -22.59 -2.65
CA VAL A 191 11.73 -21.85 -3.91
C VAL A 191 11.39 -20.36 -3.75
N ILE A 192 10.30 -20.05 -3.06
CA ILE A 192 9.87 -18.67 -2.81
C ILE A 192 10.91 -17.92 -1.98
N ILE A 193 11.42 -18.54 -0.90
CA ILE A 193 12.47 -17.95 -0.06
C ILE A 193 13.75 -17.75 -0.88
N PHE A 194 14.16 -18.74 -1.66
CA PHE A 194 15.33 -18.63 -2.53
C PHE A 194 15.22 -17.42 -3.48
N ILE A 195 14.08 -17.28 -4.16
CA ILE A 195 13.84 -16.17 -5.09
C ILE A 195 13.91 -14.84 -4.36
N ALA A 196 13.30 -14.73 -3.17
CA ALA A 196 13.28 -13.49 -2.40
C ALA A 196 14.67 -13.08 -1.91
N GLU A 197 15.44 -14.02 -1.35
CA GLU A 197 16.81 -13.77 -0.89
C GLU A 197 17.72 -13.41 -2.07
N GLN A 198 17.57 -14.09 -3.21
CA GLN A 198 18.35 -13.81 -4.41
C GLN A 198 18.01 -12.41 -4.99
N ILE A 199 16.74 -12.00 -4.99
CA ILE A 199 16.33 -10.63 -5.35
C ILE A 199 16.98 -9.61 -4.41
N ILE A 200 16.94 -9.84 -3.09
CA ILE A 200 17.55 -8.93 -2.12
C ILE A 200 19.04 -8.84 -2.36
N LYS A 201 19.72 -9.95 -2.64
CA LYS A 201 21.16 -9.96 -2.89
C LYS A 201 21.55 -9.25 -4.19
N ASP A 202 20.78 -9.44 -5.25
CA ASP A 202 21.14 -8.95 -6.59
C ASP A 202 20.65 -7.53 -6.87
N GLN A 203 19.45 -7.18 -6.38
CA GLN A 203 18.74 -5.94 -6.75
C GLN A 203 18.65 -4.94 -5.60
N MET A 204 18.82 -5.38 -4.36
CA MET A 204 18.80 -4.50 -3.19
C MET A 204 20.22 -4.47 -2.62
N SER A 205 20.70 -3.33 -2.15
CA SER A 205 22.11 -3.19 -1.72
C SER A 205 22.40 -3.88 -0.37
N GLY A 206 21.91 -5.10 -0.15
CA GLY A 206 22.10 -5.93 1.04
C GLY A 206 21.16 -5.64 2.21
N SER A 207 20.49 -4.49 2.24
CA SER A 207 19.64 -4.07 3.38
C SER A 207 18.15 -4.40 3.23
N GLY A 208 17.74 -5.02 2.12
CA GLY A 208 16.33 -5.26 1.83
C GLY A 208 15.66 -6.25 2.80
N THR A 209 14.36 -6.08 3.00
CA THR A 209 13.51 -7.05 3.71
C THR A 209 12.30 -7.41 2.85
N TYR A 210 11.63 -8.52 3.17
CA TYR A 210 10.46 -8.99 2.42
C TYR A 210 9.43 -9.65 3.32
N ILE A 211 8.18 -9.61 2.87
CA ILE A 211 7.05 -10.32 3.47
C ILE A 211 6.43 -11.21 2.38
N VAL A 212 6.26 -12.50 2.68
CA VAL A 212 5.59 -13.47 1.80
C VAL A 212 4.12 -13.56 2.20
N GLY A 213 3.24 -13.13 1.29
CA GLY A 213 1.80 -13.31 1.38
C GLY A 213 1.31 -14.61 0.71
N GLU A 214 0.00 -14.72 0.49
CA GLU A 214 -0.58 -15.91 -0.15
C GLU A 214 -0.18 -16.02 -1.63
N ASN A 215 -0.30 -14.91 -2.36
CA ASN A 215 -0.06 -14.81 -3.80
C ASN A 215 0.95 -13.71 -4.18
N VAL A 216 1.60 -13.05 -3.21
CA VAL A 216 2.58 -12.00 -3.49
C VAL A 216 3.77 -12.06 -2.53
N ILE A 217 4.92 -11.55 -2.96
CA ILE A 217 6.03 -11.16 -2.10
C ILE A 217 6.19 -9.65 -2.18
N THR A 218 6.17 -8.97 -1.04
CA THR A 218 6.39 -7.53 -0.96
C THR A 218 7.78 -7.25 -0.41
N PHE A 219 8.56 -6.45 -1.12
CA PHE A 219 9.92 -6.05 -0.75
C PHE A 219 9.95 -4.63 -0.20
N TYR A 220 10.78 -4.41 0.82
CA TYR A 220 10.96 -3.13 1.52
C TYR A 220 12.45 -2.80 1.64
N LYS A 221 12.78 -1.51 1.71
CA LYS A 221 14.16 -1.01 1.84
C LYS A 221 14.61 -0.89 3.29
#